data_AF-A0A938NZG3-F1
#
_entry.id   AF-A0A938NZG3-F1
#
_cell.length_a   1.000
_cell.length_b   1.000
_cell.length_c   1.000
_cell.angle_alpha   90.00
_cell.angle_beta   90.00
_cell.angle_gamma   90.00
#
_symmetry.space_group_name_H-M   'P 1'
#
loop_
_entity.id
_entity.type
_entity.pdbx_description
1 polymer ?
#
loop_
_entity_poly.entity_id
_entity_poly.type
_entity_poly.pdbx_seq_one_letter_code
_entity_poly.pdbx_strand_id
1 'polypeptide(L)'
;MEYYVRSALLALGLLILQTTFIPFLSIGGYLPDLFVIWIVYVAIRRGQLEASVAGFVVGFLQDALAAQFFGLGAFSKTICGFIAGYFFNENNTEQTLGSYRFLLIVLFCSAIHNFIYFGIFLQGVRDSVLLATVEYTLATSVYTGVVSILPLFTFVRRYRISQSL
;
A
#
# COMPACT_ATOMS: atom_id res chain seq x y z
N MET A 1 6.81 -21.32 9.46
CA MET A 1 6.50 -20.36 10.53
C MET A 1 7.36 -19.10 10.46
N GLU A 2 8.67 -19.19 10.22
CA GLU A 2 9.57 -18.02 10.22
C GLU A 2 9.13 -16.84 9.34
N TYR A 3 8.56 -17.12 8.15
CA TYR A 3 8.09 -16.07 7.26
C TYR A 3 6.99 -15.21 7.88
N TYR A 4 5.94 -15.83 8.46
CA TYR A 4 4.82 -15.09 9.04
C TYR A 4 5.29 -14.21 10.20
N VAL A 5 6.26 -14.69 10.99
CA VAL A 5 6.88 -13.90 12.05
C VAL A 5 7.63 -12.70 11.47
N ARG A 6 8.42 -12.88 10.41
CA ARG A 6 9.11 -11.77 9.73
C ARG A 6 8.12 -10.76 9.14
N SER A 7 7.06 -11.22 8.50
CA SER A 7 6.01 -10.36 7.94
C SER A 7 5.27 -9.58 9.03
N ALA A 8 4.98 -10.21 10.17
CA ALA A 8 4.37 -9.55 11.32
C ALA A 8 5.31 -8.48 11.93
N LEU A 9 6.59 -8.80 12.10
CA LEU A 9 7.59 -7.83 12.58
C LEU A 9 7.75 -6.65 11.61
N LEU A 10 7.76 -6.91 10.30
CA LEU A 10 7.80 -5.86 9.28
C LEU A 10 6.54 -5.00 9.33
N ALA A 11 5.35 -5.61 9.45
CA ALA A 11 4.09 -4.88 9.56
C ALA A 11 4.06 -4.00 10.82
N LEU A 12 4.57 -4.49 11.96
CA LEU A 12 4.69 -3.71 13.19
C LEU A 12 5.70 -2.55 13.05
N GLY A 13 6.86 -2.80 12.45
CA GLY A 13 7.85 -1.75 12.17
C GLY A 13 7.28 -0.68 11.23
N LEU A 14 6.59 -1.10 10.17
CA LEU A 14 5.86 -0.19 9.26
C LEU A 14 4.75 0.56 9.97
N LEU A 15 4.05 -0.05 10.94
CA LEU A 15 3.02 0.62 11.71
C LEU A 15 3.60 1.77 12.52
N ILE A 16 4.70 1.54 13.24
CA ILE A 16 5.41 2.57 14.00
C ILE A 16 5.90 3.67 13.05
N LEU A 17 6.46 3.30 11.90
CA LEU A 17 6.95 4.26 10.91
C LEU A 17 5.79 5.10 10.33
N GLN A 18 4.66 4.47 10.01
CA GLN A 18 3.46 5.09 9.46
C GLN A 18 2.79 6.04 10.46
N THR A 19 2.75 5.69 11.75
CA THR A 19 2.11 6.54 12.77
C THR A 19 3.05 7.63 13.30
N THR A 20 4.35 7.36 13.35
CA THR A 20 5.32 8.29 13.97
C THR A 20 6.00 9.18 12.94
N PHE A 21 6.52 8.63 11.84
CA PHE A 21 7.37 9.39 10.91
C PHE A 21 6.59 9.99 9.74
N ILE A 22 5.63 9.25 9.18
CA ILE A 22 4.88 9.71 8.00
C ILE A 22 4.13 11.03 8.22
N PRO A 23 3.55 11.34 9.41
CA PRO A 23 2.96 12.65 9.63
C PRO A 23 3.95 13.82 9.46
N PHE A 24 5.24 13.63 9.75
CA PHE A 24 6.28 14.65 9.52
C PHE A 24 6.64 14.82 8.04
N LEU A 25 6.29 13.85 7.19
CA LEU A 25 6.45 13.92 5.74
C LEU A 25 5.19 14.44 5.04
N SER A 26 4.21 14.97 5.77
CA SER A 26 3.02 15.54 5.17
C SER A 26 3.37 16.74 4.29
N ILE A 27 2.99 16.67 3.02
CA ILE A 27 3.12 17.80 2.08
C ILE A 27 1.70 18.27 1.77
N GLY A 28 1.33 19.46 2.25
CA GLY A 28 -0.01 20.02 2.00
C GLY A 28 -1.17 19.20 2.58
N GLY A 29 -0.93 18.36 3.59
CA GLY A 29 -1.94 17.47 4.17
C GLY A 29 -2.01 16.08 3.50
N TYR A 30 -1.22 15.82 2.47
CA TYR A 30 -1.14 14.53 1.79
C TYR A 30 -0.06 13.66 2.41
N LEU A 31 -0.41 12.44 2.82
CA LEU A 31 0.48 11.49 3.50
C LEU A 31 0.61 10.22 2.65
N PRO A 32 1.83 9.72 2.38
CA PRO A 32 2.02 8.47 1.65
C PRO A 32 1.56 7.28 2.51
N ASP A 33 1.06 6.23 1.85
CA ASP A 33 0.66 5.00 2.53
C ASP A 33 1.73 3.91 2.30
N LEU A 34 2.57 3.68 3.30
CA LEU A 34 3.62 2.66 3.24
C LEU A 34 3.04 1.24 3.22
N PHE A 35 1.85 1.04 3.78
CA PHE A 35 1.22 -0.27 3.81
C PHE A 35 0.69 -0.67 2.44
N VAL A 36 0.21 0.27 1.62
CA VAL A 36 -0.15 -0.04 0.22
C VAL A 36 1.06 -0.60 -0.53
N ILE A 37 2.23 0.01 -0.36
CA ILE A 37 3.48 -0.47 -0.99
C ILE A 37 3.81 -1.89 -0.52
N TRP A 38 3.71 -2.14 0.78
CA TRP A 38 3.98 -3.45 1.38
C TRP A 38 2.96 -4.51 0.94
N ILE A 39 1.67 -4.18 0.89
CA ILE A 39 0.60 -5.07 0.43
C ILE A 39 0.82 -5.48 -1.02
N VAL A 40 1.19 -4.53 -1.89
CA VAL A 40 1.52 -4.83 -3.30
C VAL A 40 2.73 -5.75 -3.39
N TYR A 41 3.76 -5.53 -2.58
CA TYR A 41 4.91 -6.44 -2.49
C TYR A 41 4.48 -7.86 -2.07
N VAL A 42 3.65 -8.00 -1.03
CA VAL A 42 3.12 -9.30 -0.59
C VAL A 42 2.30 -9.95 -1.70
N ALA A 43 1.45 -9.19 -2.39
CA ALA A 43 0.61 -9.67 -3.48
C ALA A 43 1.42 -10.25 -4.63
N ILE A 44 2.46 -9.54 -5.09
CA ILE A 44 3.33 -10.00 -6.18
C ILE A 44 4.16 -11.23 -5.77
N ARG A 45 4.42 -11.41 -4.46
CA ARG A 45 5.23 -12.54 -3.96
C ARG A 45 4.44 -13.78 -3.59
N ARG A 46 3.20 -13.62 -3.15
CA ARG A 46 2.43 -14.68 -2.49
C ARG A 46 0.99 -14.78 -2.95
N GLY A 47 0.59 -13.89 -3.84
CA GLY A 47 -0.74 -13.90 -4.43
C GLY A 47 -1.78 -13.18 -3.60
N GLN A 48 -2.98 -13.32 -4.12
CA GLN A 48 -4.15 -12.51 -3.77
C GLN A 48 -4.66 -12.75 -2.36
N LEU A 49 -4.73 -14.01 -1.92
CA LEU A 49 -5.29 -14.36 -0.61
C LEU A 49 -4.42 -13.81 0.53
N GLU A 50 -3.12 -14.05 0.48
CA GLU A 50 -2.19 -13.56 1.52
C GLU A 50 -2.17 -12.04 1.59
N ALA A 51 -2.18 -11.34 0.45
CA ALA A 51 -2.21 -9.88 0.42
C ALA A 51 -3.53 -9.29 0.94
N SER A 52 -4.67 -9.94 0.62
CA SER A 52 -5.98 -9.50 1.11
C SER A 52 -6.07 -9.64 2.62
N VAL A 53 -5.63 -10.78 3.18
CA VAL A 53 -5.60 -11.01 4.64
C VAL A 53 -4.64 -10.04 5.33
N ALA A 54 -3.45 -9.83 4.77
CA ALA A 54 -2.49 -8.87 5.30
C ALA A 54 -3.05 -7.43 5.29
N GLY A 55 -3.73 -7.05 4.21
CA GLY A 55 -4.41 -5.76 4.07
C GLY A 55 -5.51 -5.57 5.11
N PHE A 56 -6.35 -6.59 5.32
CA PHE A 56 -7.38 -6.57 6.36
C PHE A 56 -6.77 -6.36 7.76
N VAL A 57 -5.80 -7.18 8.14
CA VAL A 57 -5.19 -7.14 9.48
C VAL A 57 -4.54 -5.79 9.74
N VAL A 58 -3.73 -5.31 8.80
CA VAL A 58 -3.04 -4.02 8.95
C VAL A 58 -4.04 -2.87 8.95
N GLY A 59 -5.00 -2.85 8.03
CA GLY A 59 -6.00 -1.80 7.98
C GLY A 59 -6.84 -1.75 9.25
N PHE A 60 -7.20 -2.91 9.80
CA PHE A 60 -7.91 -3.01 11.07
C PHE A 60 -7.07 -2.46 12.23
N LEU A 61 -5.77 -2.77 12.28
CA LEU A 61 -4.86 -2.22 13.29
C LEU A 61 -4.71 -0.70 13.17
N GLN A 62 -4.63 -0.17 11.94
CA GLN A 62 -4.58 1.28 11.72
C GLN A 62 -5.87 1.97 12.15
N ASP A 63 -7.02 1.39 11.81
CA ASP A 63 -8.34 1.90 12.21
C ASP A 63 -8.46 1.94 13.74
N ALA A 64 -8.00 0.87 14.41
CA ALA A 64 -8.00 0.77 15.87
C ALA A 64 -7.11 1.84 16.55
N LEU A 65 -5.95 2.15 15.95
CA LEU A 65 -5.02 3.15 16.50
C LEU A 65 -5.47 4.58 16.23
N ALA A 66 -6.10 4.83 15.07
CA ALA A 66 -6.53 6.17 14.71
C ALA A 66 -7.85 6.58 15.40
N ALA A 67 -8.56 5.63 16.03
CA ALA A 67 -9.85 5.84 16.71
C ALA A 67 -10.91 6.54 15.84
N GLN A 68 -10.81 6.37 14.52
CA GLN A 68 -11.71 6.92 13.51
C GLN A 68 -12.62 5.82 12.93
N PHE A 69 -13.27 6.06 11.79
CA PHE A 69 -14.14 5.11 11.07
C PHE A 69 -13.61 3.66 11.08
N PHE A 70 -14.07 2.87 12.04
CA PHE A 70 -13.59 1.51 12.25
C PHE A 70 -13.95 0.63 11.06
N GLY A 71 -12.94 -0.04 10.49
CA GLY A 71 -13.11 -0.98 9.38
C GLY A 71 -13.02 -0.36 7.99
N LEU A 72 -12.98 0.98 7.86
CA LEU A 72 -12.81 1.62 6.54
C LEU A 72 -11.43 1.32 5.96
N GLY A 73 -10.37 1.48 6.75
CA GLY A 73 -9.01 1.15 6.35
C GLY A 73 -8.84 -0.35 6.13
N ALA A 74 -9.44 -1.18 6.97
CA ALA A 74 -9.47 -2.64 6.77
C ALA A 74 -10.09 -3.02 5.42
N PHE A 75 -11.26 -2.44 5.09
CA PHE A 75 -11.97 -2.72 3.86
C PHE A 75 -11.20 -2.22 2.62
N SER A 76 -10.75 -0.96 2.62
CA SER A 76 -10.03 -0.38 1.48
C SER A 76 -8.71 -1.13 1.22
N LYS A 77 -7.97 -1.50 2.27
CA LYS A 77 -6.70 -2.25 2.13
C LYS A 77 -6.88 -3.70 1.73
N THR A 78 -7.99 -4.32 2.13
CA THR A 78 -8.35 -5.67 1.64
C THR A 78 -8.58 -5.65 0.14
N ILE A 79 -9.36 -4.68 -0.36
CA ILE A 79 -9.59 -4.50 -1.80
C ILE A 79 -8.27 -4.23 -2.53
N CYS A 80 -7.41 -3.37 -1.96
CA CYS A 80 -6.08 -3.12 -2.49
C CYS A 80 -5.25 -4.41 -2.64
N GLY A 81 -5.21 -5.25 -1.61
CA GLY A 81 -4.50 -6.53 -1.65
C GLY A 81 -5.10 -7.52 -2.65
N PHE A 82 -6.43 -7.54 -2.75
CA PHE A 82 -7.15 -8.37 -3.72
C PHE A 82 -6.80 -7.98 -5.15
N ILE A 83 -6.83 -6.68 -5.48
CA ILE A 83 -6.53 -6.17 -6.82
C ILE A 83 -5.05 -6.34 -7.15
N ALA A 84 -4.15 -6.04 -6.21
CA ALA A 84 -2.72 -6.25 -6.40
C ALA A 84 -2.39 -7.73 -6.67
N GLY A 85 -3.17 -8.65 -6.10
CA GLY A 85 -3.04 -10.09 -6.29
C GLY A 85 -3.19 -10.57 -7.73
N TYR A 86 -3.93 -9.87 -8.59
CA TYR A 86 -4.05 -10.23 -10.01
C TYR A 86 -2.73 -10.09 -10.77
N PHE A 87 -1.79 -9.32 -10.25
CA PHE A 87 -0.45 -9.15 -10.83
C PHE A 87 0.55 -10.21 -10.32
N PHE A 88 0.10 -11.16 -9.50
CA PHE A 88 0.91 -12.30 -9.08
C PHE A 88 1.21 -13.21 -10.26
N ASN A 89 2.49 -13.48 -10.48
CA ASN A 89 2.94 -14.45 -11.46
C ASN A 89 4.21 -15.13 -10.94
N GLU A 90 4.09 -16.40 -10.58
CA GLU A 90 5.16 -17.18 -9.93
C GLU A 90 6.47 -17.13 -10.72
N ASN A 91 6.41 -17.27 -12.05
CA ASN A 91 7.60 -17.26 -12.92
C ASN A 91 8.20 -15.87 -13.12
N ASN A 92 7.43 -14.80 -12.97
CA ASN A 92 7.85 -13.43 -13.29
C ASN A 92 7.89 -12.51 -12.06
N THR A 93 7.88 -13.07 -10.86
CA THR A 93 7.85 -12.33 -9.60
C THR A 93 9.01 -11.34 -9.49
N GLU A 94 10.24 -11.81 -9.64
CA GLU A 94 11.44 -10.97 -9.50
C GLU A 94 11.55 -9.94 -10.65
N GLN A 95 11.10 -10.29 -11.87
CA GLN A 95 11.04 -9.35 -13.00
C GLN A 95 10.00 -8.24 -12.76
N THR A 96 8.86 -8.58 -12.17
CA THR A 96 7.79 -7.62 -11.90
C THR A 96 8.19 -6.66 -10.79
N LEU A 97 8.84 -7.16 -9.73
CA LEU A 97 9.36 -6.35 -8.62
C LEU A 97 10.55 -5.47 -9.02
N GLY A 98 11.42 -5.95 -9.91
CA GLY A 98 12.62 -5.23 -10.36
C GLY A 98 12.40 -4.28 -11.55
N SER A 99 11.16 -4.05 -11.97
CA SER A 99 10.82 -3.25 -13.15
C SER A 99 9.83 -2.13 -12.84
N TYR A 100 9.63 -1.22 -13.79
CA TYR A 100 8.66 -0.12 -13.70
C TYR A 100 7.22 -0.61 -13.44
N ARG A 101 6.93 -1.88 -13.74
CA ARG A 101 5.64 -2.53 -13.45
C ARG A 101 5.26 -2.42 -11.98
N PHE A 102 6.23 -2.58 -11.06
CA PHE A 102 5.97 -2.42 -9.63
C PHE A 102 5.40 -1.03 -9.29
N LEU A 103 5.99 0.04 -9.83
CA LEU A 103 5.53 1.40 -9.60
C LEU A 103 4.12 1.63 -10.12
N LEU A 104 3.82 1.11 -11.32
CA LEU A 104 2.50 1.22 -11.93
C LEU A 104 1.43 0.47 -11.11
N ILE A 105 1.75 -0.72 -10.60
CA ILE A 105 0.84 -1.50 -9.76
C ILE A 105 0.60 -0.75 -8.44
N VAL A 106 1.64 -0.21 -7.81
CA VAL A 106 1.49 0.58 -6.57
C VAL A 106 0.64 1.82 -6.81
N LEU A 107 0.90 2.57 -7.89
CA LEU A 107 0.12 3.76 -8.24
C LEU A 107 -1.36 3.41 -8.45
N PHE A 108 -1.63 2.36 -9.23
CA PHE A 108 -2.99 1.90 -9.51
C PHE A 108 -3.72 1.43 -8.25
N CYS A 109 -3.08 0.58 -7.44
CA CYS A 109 -3.68 0.07 -6.22
C CYS A 109 -3.88 1.19 -5.18
N SER A 110 -2.94 2.12 -5.07
CA SER A 110 -3.05 3.30 -4.19
C SER A 110 -4.20 4.21 -4.63
N ALA A 111 -4.37 4.45 -5.93
CA ALA A 111 -5.48 5.24 -6.44
C ALA A 111 -6.83 4.61 -6.08
N ILE A 112 -7.00 3.29 -6.25
CA ILE A 112 -8.24 2.60 -5.90
C ILE A 112 -8.47 2.62 -4.39
N HIS A 113 -7.45 2.30 -3.59
CA HIS A 113 -7.52 2.36 -2.13
C HIS A 113 -7.96 3.74 -1.65
N ASN A 114 -7.30 4.80 -2.13
CA ASN A 114 -7.54 6.18 -1.69
C ASN A 114 -8.91 6.67 -2.16
N PHE A 115 -9.35 6.29 -3.37
CA PHE A 115 -10.67 6.65 -3.87
C PHE A 115 -11.78 6.08 -2.98
N ILE A 116 -11.67 4.81 -2.59
CA ILE A 116 -12.62 4.17 -1.68
C ILE A 116 -12.56 4.81 -0.29
N TYR A 117 -11.35 4.99 0.24
CA TYR A 117 -11.14 5.55 1.59
C TYR A 117 -11.69 6.98 1.69
N PHE A 118 -11.18 7.91 0.87
CA PHE A 118 -11.61 9.32 0.91
C PHE A 118 -13.03 9.51 0.43
N GLY A 119 -13.48 8.68 -0.51
CA GLY A 119 -14.85 8.72 -1.01
C GLY A 119 -15.89 8.43 0.06
N ILE A 120 -15.55 7.67 1.11
CA ILE A 120 -16.40 7.44 2.28
C ILE A 120 -16.08 8.45 3.38
N PHE A 121 -14.79 8.63 3.68
CA PHE A 121 -14.33 9.47 4.79
C PHE A 121 -14.80 10.93 4.69
N LEU A 122 -14.90 11.48 3.48
CA LEU A 122 -15.26 12.89 3.25
C LEU A 122 -16.77 13.16 3.16
N GLN A 123 -17.64 12.14 3.19
CA GLN A 123 -19.09 12.28 2.94
C GLN A 123 -19.87 13.14 3.97
N GLY A 124 -19.23 13.60 5.04
CA GLY A 124 -19.86 14.47 6.06
C GLY A 124 -19.09 15.73 6.41
N VAL A 125 -18.03 16.08 5.67
CA VAL A 125 -17.07 17.13 6.08
C VAL A 125 -17.02 18.31 5.10
N ARG A 126 -17.31 18.11 3.81
CA ARG A 126 -17.13 19.13 2.75
C ARG A 126 -18.31 19.21 1.81
N ASP A 127 -18.59 20.43 1.33
CA ASP A 127 -19.67 20.70 0.36
C ASP A 127 -19.41 20.08 -1.02
N SER A 128 -18.14 19.92 -1.42
CA SER A 128 -17.71 19.36 -2.70
C SER A 128 -16.97 18.03 -2.55
N VAL A 129 -17.66 17.03 -1.97
CA VAL A 129 -17.11 15.68 -1.66
C VAL A 129 -16.36 15.04 -2.84
N LEU A 130 -16.91 15.11 -4.05
CA LEU A 130 -16.31 14.47 -5.24
C LEU A 130 -14.97 15.10 -5.64
N LEU A 131 -14.89 16.43 -5.70
CA LEU A 131 -13.67 17.13 -6.07
C LEU A 131 -12.57 16.89 -5.03
N ALA A 132 -12.91 16.99 -3.74
CA ALA A 132 -11.97 16.70 -2.67
C ALA A 132 -11.50 15.23 -2.71
N THR A 133 -12.40 14.28 -2.95
CA THR A 133 -12.03 12.86 -3.07
C THR A 133 -11.03 12.64 -4.21
N VAL A 134 -11.28 13.24 -5.39
CA VAL A 134 -10.38 13.11 -6.55
C VAL A 134 -9.03 13.77 -6.27
N GLU A 135 -9.01 14.97 -5.69
CA GLU A 135 -7.78 15.69 -5.33
C GLU A 135 -6.91 14.88 -4.36
N TYR A 136 -7.49 14.45 -3.23
CA TYR A 136 -6.78 13.64 -2.23
C TYR A 136 -6.34 12.30 -2.77
N THR A 137 -7.17 11.65 -3.61
CA THR A 137 -6.82 10.39 -4.26
C THR A 137 -5.61 10.55 -5.16
N LEU A 138 -5.61 11.55 -6.05
CA LEU A 138 -4.52 11.76 -6.99
C LEU A 138 -3.24 12.19 -6.28
N ALA A 139 -3.31 13.18 -5.39
CA ALA A 139 -2.14 13.66 -4.66
C ALA A 139 -1.50 12.54 -3.82
N THR A 140 -2.31 11.80 -3.06
CA THR A 140 -1.81 10.75 -2.16
C THR A 140 -1.31 9.52 -2.91
N SER A 141 -1.96 9.15 -4.03
CA SER A 141 -1.54 8.00 -4.84
C SER A 141 -0.24 8.27 -5.60
N VAL A 142 -0.10 9.46 -6.18
CA VAL A 142 1.16 9.89 -6.80
C VAL A 142 2.27 9.94 -5.75
N TYR A 143 1.99 10.49 -4.57
CA TYR A 143 3.00 10.55 -3.52
C TYR A 143 3.43 9.14 -3.07
N THR A 144 2.48 8.24 -2.84
CA THR A 144 2.76 6.83 -2.51
C THR A 144 3.55 6.13 -3.61
N GLY A 145 3.21 6.38 -4.88
CA GLY A 145 3.95 5.88 -6.04
C GLY A 145 5.40 6.38 -6.08
N VAL A 146 5.63 7.67 -5.81
CA VAL A 146 6.99 8.24 -5.72
C VAL A 146 7.77 7.60 -4.57
N VAL A 147 7.17 7.44 -3.40
CA VAL A 147 7.82 6.80 -2.24
C VAL A 147 8.17 5.33 -2.53
N SER A 148 7.38 4.65 -3.36
CA SER A 148 7.63 3.26 -3.76
C SER A 148 8.89 3.05 -4.62
N ILE A 149 9.47 4.13 -5.15
CA ILE A 149 10.77 4.09 -5.83
C ILE A 149 11.88 3.63 -4.86
N LEU A 150 11.78 3.97 -3.56
CA LEU A 150 12.77 3.58 -2.56
C LEU A 150 12.93 2.05 -2.44
N PRO A 151 11.85 1.27 -2.17
CA PRO A 151 11.96 -0.19 -2.17
C PRO A 151 12.29 -0.75 -3.56
N LEU A 152 11.82 -0.14 -4.66
CA LEU A 152 12.19 -0.57 -6.01
C LEU A 152 13.71 -0.62 -6.22
N PHE A 153 14.46 0.40 -5.79
CA PHE A 153 15.93 0.39 -5.91
C PHE A 153 16.56 -0.83 -5.23
N THR A 154 16.02 -1.26 -4.09
CA THR A 154 16.48 -2.45 -3.39
C THR A 154 16.13 -3.75 -4.15
N PHE A 155 14.95 -3.79 -4.79
CA PHE A 155 14.49 -4.94 -5.57
C PHE A 155 15.24 -5.08 -6.90
N VAL A 156 15.49 -3.98 -7.61
CA VAL A 156 16.31 -3.94 -8.83
C VAL A 156 17.69 -4.54 -8.59
N ARG A 157 18.31 -4.20 -7.45
CA ARG A 157 19.63 -4.73 -7.08
C ARG A 157 19.61 -6.25 -6.88
N ARG A 158 18.53 -6.80 -6.29
CA ARG A 158 18.35 -8.25 -6.12
C ARG A 158 18.07 -8.96 -7.44
N TYR A 159 17.23 -8.38 -8.30
CA TYR A 159 16.93 -8.94 -9.63
C TYR A 159 18.19 -9.10 -10.47
N ARG A 160 19.08 -8.09 -10.47
CA ARG A 160 20.34 -8.14 -11.22
C ARG A 160 21.28 -9.26 -10.78
N ILE A 161 21.28 -9.61 -9.49
CA ILE A 161 22.12 -10.69 -8.94
C ILE A 161 21.56 -12.07 -9.34
N SER A 162 20.23 -12.20 -9.39
CA SER A 162 19.56 -13.44 -9.80
C SER A 162 19.80 -13.84 -11.26
N GLN A 163 20.13 -12.89 -12.14
CA GLN A 163 20.47 -13.17 -13.54
C GLN A 163 21.97 -13.42 -13.79
N SER A 164 22.82 -13.14 -12.81
CA SER A 164 24.28 -13.37 -12.91
C SER A 164 24.75 -14.73 -12.40
N LEU A 165 23.81 -15.55 -11.90
CA LEU A 165 24.00 -16.93 -11.43
C LEU A 165 23.34 -17.89 -12.44
#